data_AF-A0A7V2MQX0-F1
#
_entry.id   AF-A0A7V2MQX0-F1
#
_cell.length_a   1.000
_cell.length_b   1.000
_cell.length_c   1.000
_cell.angle_alpha   90.00
_cell.angle_beta   90.00
_cell.angle_gamma   90.00
#
_symmetry.space_group_name_H-M   'P 1'
#
loop_
_entity.id
_entity.type
_entity.pdbx_description
1 polymer ?
#
loop_
_entity_poly.entity_id
_entity_poly.type
_entity_poly.pdbx_seq_one_letter_code
_entity_poly.pdbx_strand_id
1 'polypeptide(L)'
;VKPSTYEEISKFPKIEKDISILIRKGDYYLNVEKFIKNLKIPFLIDFYLIDVYEGQSIGEDYRSLTFRLVFNEKNRTLKDEEVNEILMEIIQKLEDNGYKVRRI
;
A
#
# COMPACT_ATOMS: atom_id res chain seq x y z
N VAL A 1 -12.09 -18.58 20.32
CA VAL A 1 -12.88 -17.37 19.96
C VAL A 1 -11.99 -16.15 20.09
N LYS A 2 -11.59 -15.50 18.97
CA LYS A 2 -10.90 -14.20 19.04
C LYS A 2 -11.92 -13.18 19.56
N PRO A 3 -11.64 -12.41 20.62
CA PRO A 3 -12.56 -11.37 21.07
C PRO A 3 -12.72 -10.35 19.95
N SER A 4 -13.97 -10.05 19.58
CA SER A 4 -14.29 -8.94 18.69
C SER A 4 -14.06 -7.64 19.46
N THR A 5 -12.88 -7.05 19.29
CA THR A 5 -12.63 -5.67 19.70
C THR A 5 -13.55 -4.78 18.88
N TYR A 6 -14.54 -4.16 19.55
CA TYR A 6 -15.35 -3.12 18.94
C TYR A 6 -14.44 -1.93 18.65
N GLU A 7 -14.00 -1.80 17.40
CA GLU A 7 -13.35 -0.59 16.94
C GLU A 7 -14.42 0.43 16.58
N GLU A 8 -14.37 1.59 17.23
CA GLU A 8 -15.27 2.69 16.94
C GLU A 8 -15.18 3.06 15.46
N ILE A 9 -16.34 3.03 14.77
CA ILE A 9 -16.44 3.38 13.37
C ILE A 9 -16.10 4.86 13.23
N SER A 10 -15.03 5.18 12.52
CA SER A 10 -14.66 6.57 12.25
C SER A 10 -15.76 7.28 11.49
N LYS A 11 -16.09 8.50 11.92
CA LYS A 11 -17.03 9.40 11.23
C LYS A 11 -16.35 10.22 10.14
N PHE A 12 -15.02 10.16 10.05
CA PHE A 12 -14.22 10.92 9.11
C PHE A 12 -14.00 10.14 7.81
N PRO A 13 -13.91 10.83 6.65
CA PRO A 13 -13.76 10.16 5.38
C PRO A 13 -12.44 9.37 5.31
N LYS A 14 -12.44 8.31 4.51
CA LYS A 14 -11.24 7.55 4.15
C LYS A 14 -10.59 8.19 2.93
N ILE A 15 -9.26 8.13 2.86
CA ILE A 15 -8.50 8.49 1.67
C ILE A 15 -7.87 7.21 1.12
N GLU A 16 -8.06 6.95 -0.17
CA GLU A 16 -7.48 5.81 -0.87
C GLU A 16 -6.38 6.29 -1.81
N LYS A 17 -5.23 5.63 -1.79
CA LYS A 17 -4.12 5.86 -2.74
C LYS A 17 -3.67 4.54 -3.31
N ASP A 18 -3.45 4.52 -4.62
CA ASP A 18 -3.00 3.31 -5.31
C ASP A 18 -1.50 3.44 -5.59
N ILE A 19 -0.74 2.37 -5.36
CA ILE A 19 0.67 2.28 -5.72
C ILE A 19 0.91 1.05 -6.58
N SER A 20 1.59 1.23 -7.71
CA SER A 20 2.04 0.12 -8.55
C SER A 20 3.52 -0.14 -8.34
N ILE A 21 3.88 -1.38 -8.03
CA ILE A 21 5.29 -1.82 -7.93
C ILE A 21 5.59 -2.92 -8.93
N LEU A 22 6.83 -2.96 -9.42
CA LEU A 22 7.34 -4.05 -10.22
C LEU A 22 8.03 -5.09 -9.33
N ILE A 23 7.63 -6.34 -9.50
CA ILE A 23 8.27 -7.50 -8.87
C ILE A 23 8.69 -8.50 -9.94
N ARG A 24 9.72 -9.30 -9.67
CA ARG A 24 10.08 -10.43 -10.54
C ARG A 24 9.03 -11.52 -10.42
N LYS A 25 8.75 -12.26 -11.49
CA LYS A 25 7.75 -13.36 -11.51
C LYS A 25 8.02 -14.48 -10.50
N GLY A 26 9.27 -14.65 -10.07
CA GLY A 26 9.67 -15.59 -9.03
C GLY A 26 9.56 -15.03 -7.60
N ASP A 27 9.29 -13.74 -7.44
CA ASP A 27 9.05 -13.13 -6.13
C ASP A 27 7.57 -13.24 -5.74
N TYR A 28 7.31 -13.36 -4.45
CA TYR A 28 5.98 -13.61 -3.93
C TYR A 28 5.33 -12.33 -3.45
N TYR A 29 4.07 -12.13 -3.82
CA TYR A 29 3.19 -11.10 -3.25
C TYR A 29 3.29 -11.02 -1.72
N LEU A 30 3.37 -12.18 -1.06
CA LEU A 30 3.46 -12.28 0.40
C LEU A 30 4.69 -11.56 0.99
N ASN A 31 5.79 -11.46 0.24
CA ASN A 31 6.98 -10.73 0.68
C ASN A 31 6.70 -9.22 0.73
N VAL A 32 6.09 -8.68 -0.32
CA VAL A 32 5.66 -7.28 -0.39
C VAL A 32 4.62 -6.98 0.69
N GLU A 33 3.62 -7.85 0.85
CA GLU A 33 2.57 -7.68 1.85
C GLU A 33 3.15 -7.63 3.27
N LYS A 34 4.06 -8.56 3.59
CA LYS A 34 4.78 -8.57 4.88
C LYS A 34 5.61 -7.31 5.06
N PHE A 35 6.30 -6.87 4.01
CA PHE A 35 7.10 -5.66 4.05
C PHE A 35 6.24 -4.45 4.40
N ILE A 36 5.15 -4.19 3.65
CA ILE A 36 4.22 -3.08 3.90
C ILE A 36 3.66 -3.15 5.33
N LYS A 37 3.24 -4.33 5.81
CA LYS A 37 2.76 -4.53 7.18
C LYS A 37 3.80 -4.15 8.24
N ASN A 38 5.08 -4.42 7.99
CA ASN A 38 6.16 -4.14 8.93
C ASN A 38 6.58 -2.66 8.97
N LEU A 39 6.16 -1.84 8.00
CA LEU A 39 6.53 -0.41 7.93
C LEU A 39 5.87 0.46 9.00
N LYS A 40 4.85 -0.06 9.73
CA LYS A 40 4.09 0.69 10.76
C LYS A 40 3.63 2.07 10.26
N ILE A 41 2.97 2.07 9.10
CA ILE A 41 2.59 3.27 8.38
C ILE A 41 1.52 4.05 9.16
N PRO A 42 1.72 5.36 9.43
CA PRO A 42 0.71 6.18 10.09
C PRO A 42 -0.61 6.20 9.33
N PHE A 43 -1.73 6.12 10.06
CA PHE A 43 -3.10 6.20 9.55
C PHE A 43 -3.53 5.14 8.54
N LEU A 44 -2.63 4.23 8.13
CA LEU A 44 -2.98 3.12 7.25
C LEU A 44 -3.83 2.12 8.03
N ILE A 45 -5.11 2.03 7.67
CA ILE A 45 -6.07 1.11 8.31
C ILE A 45 -6.23 -0.18 7.53
N ASP A 46 -5.97 -0.16 6.23
CA ASP A 46 -6.05 -1.34 5.38
C ASP A 46 -5.20 -1.17 4.12
N PHE A 47 -4.83 -2.28 3.51
CA PHE A 47 -4.31 -2.29 2.15
C PHE A 47 -4.55 -3.64 1.49
N TYR A 48 -4.77 -3.63 0.18
CA TYR A 48 -5.02 -4.85 -0.58
C TYR A 48 -4.63 -4.70 -2.05
N LEU A 49 -4.36 -5.83 -2.68
CA LEU A 49 -4.04 -5.90 -4.10
C LEU A 49 -5.32 -5.67 -4.92
N ILE A 50 -5.27 -4.76 -5.88
CA ILE A 50 -6.41 -4.45 -6.77
C ILE A 50 -6.15 -4.80 -8.23
N ASP A 51 -4.89 -4.89 -8.64
CA ASP A 51 -4.53 -5.24 -10.01
C ASP A 51 -3.18 -5.96 -10.08
N VAL A 52 -3.08 -6.87 -11.04
CA VAL A 52 -1.85 -7.58 -11.42
C VAL A 52 -1.72 -7.49 -12.93
N TYR A 53 -0.76 -6.70 -13.38
CA TYR A 53 -0.48 -6.54 -14.79
C TYR A 53 0.77 -7.32 -15.19
N GLU A 54 0.62 -8.14 -16.23
CA GLU A 54 1.70 -8.81 -16.95
C GLU A 54 1.64 -8.38 -18.42
N GLY A 55 2.77 -7.94 -18.98
CA GLY A 55 2.80 -7.58 -20.40
C GLY A 55 4.19 -7.14 -20.86
N GLN A 56 4.35 -7.08 -22.19
CA GLN A 56 5.64 -6.76 -22.81
C GLN A 56 6.20 -5.40 -22.35
N SER A 57 5.32 -4.44 -22.00
CA SER A 57 5.72 -3.11 -21.54
C SER A 57 6.50 -3.07 -20.22
N ILE A 58 6.46 -4.15 -19.43
CA ILE A 58 7.19 -4.27 -18.16
C ILE A 58 8.27 -5.36 -18.17
N GLY A 59 8.48 -6.03 -19.31
CA GLY A 59 9.42 -7.15 -19.47
C GLY A 59 8.82 -8.50 -19.06
N GLU A 60 9.28 -9.57 -19.70
CA GLU A 60 8.70 -10.92 -19.56
C GLU A 60 8.93 -11.53 -18.18
N ASP A 61 9.95 -11.08 -17.46
CA ASP A 61 10.33 -11.57 -16.12
C ASP A 61 9.66 -10.83 -14.96
N TYR A 62 8.81 -9.83 -15.25
CA TYR A 62 8.21 -8.98 -14.23
C TYR A 62 6.68 -9.06 -14.21
N ARG A 63 6.13 -8.65 -13.07
CA ARG A 63 4.71 -8.36 -12.84
C ARG A 63 4.60 -7.00 -12.19
N SER A 64 3.58 -6.25 -12.54
CA SER A 64 3.20 -5.02 -11.84
C SER A 64 2.07 -5.36 -10.87
N LEU A 65 2.29 -5.15 -9.58
CA LEU A 65 1.28 -5.29 -8.54
C LEU A 65 0.78 -3.90 -8.15
N THR A 66 -0.53 -3.68 -8.23
CA THR A 66 -1.15 -2.43 -7.77
C THR A 66 -1.84 -2.67 -6.44
N PHE A 67 -1.38 -1.96 -5.42
CA PHE A 67 -1.95 -1.99 -4.08
C PHE A 67 -2.77 -0.73 -3.84
N ARG A 68 -3.96 -0.91 -3.29
CA ARG A 68 -4.72 0.18 -2.69
C ARG A 68 -4.38 0.30 -1.22
N LEU A 69 -3.97 1.49 -0.81
CA LEU A 69 -3.70 1.88 0.57
C LEU A 69 -4.87 2.71 1.07
N VAL A 70 -5.45 2.32 2.21
CA VAL A 70 -6.61 2.98 2.80
C VAL A 70 -6.19 3.69 4.08
N PHE A 71 -6.31 5.01 4.07
CA PHE A 71 -5.94 5.87 5.19
C PHE A 71 -7.19 6.44 5.87
N ASN A 72 -7.17 6.47 7.20
CA ASN A 72 -8.20 7.12 7.99
C ASN A 72 -7.67 7.50 9.37
N GLU A 73 -8.21 8.58 9.91
CA GLU A 73 -7.95 9.02 11.27
C GLU A 73 -9.30 9.15 12.01
N LYS A 74 -9.31 8.84 13.32
CA LYS A 74 -10.55 8.66 14.10
C LYS A 74 -11.08 9.97 14.69
N ASN A 75 -10.28 11.03 14.74
CA ASN A 75 -10.54 12.30 15.43
C ASN A 75 -10.66 13.52 14.51
N ARG A 76 -10.21 13.43 13.24
CA ARG A 76 -10.26 14.48 12.23
C ARG A 76 -10.16 13.91 10.81
N THR A 77 -10.51 14.76 9.85
CA THR A 77 -10.24 14.49 8.44
C THR A 77 -8.74 14.61 8.18
N LEU A 78 -8.18 13.63 7.47
CA LEU A 78 -6.82 13.70 6.91
C LEU A 78 -6.80 14.68 5.74
N LYS A 79 -5.74 15.47 5.63
CA LYS A 79 -5.50 16.29 4.45
C LYS A 79 -4.74 15.49 3.39
N ASP A 80 -4.95 15.85 2.12
CA ASP A 80 -4.27 15.20 1.01
C ASP A 80 -2.75 15.32 1.11
N GLU A 81 -2.23 16.45 1.59
CA GLU A 81 -0.79 16.66 1.75
C GLU A 81 -0.17 15.68 2.76
N GLU A 82 -0.85 15.44 3.88
CA GLU A 82 -0.38 14.50 4.92
C GLU A 82 -0.32 13.07 4.40
N VAL A 83 -1.34 12.66 3.63
CA VAL A 83 -1.36 11.32 3.02
C VAL A 83 -0.28 11.22 1.94
N ASN A 84 -0.05 12.28 1.16
CA ASN A 84 0.98 12.29 0.14
C ASN A 84 2.40 12.20 0.75
N GLU A 85 2.67 12.87 1.87
CA GLU A 85 3.94 12.73 2.60
C GLU A 85 4.18 11.28 3.05
N ILE A 86 3.15 10.66 3.65
CA ILE A 86 3.21 9.24 4.05
C ILE A 86 3.42 8.33 2.83
N LEU A 87 2.74 8.62 1.71
CA LEU A 87 2.89 7.88 0.47
C LEU A 87 4.33 7.93 -0.05
N MET A 88 4.96 9.10 -0.01
CA MET A 88 6.36 9.26 -0.42
C MET A 88 7.31 8.48 0.49
N GLU A 89 7.06 8.42 1.79
CA GLU A 89 7.85 7.57 2.70
C GLU A 89 7.72 6.08 2.38
N ILE A 90 6.51 5.61 2.04
CA ILE A 90 6.26 4.22 1.64
C ILE A 90 7.03 3.90 0.36
N ILE A 91 6.98 4.80 -0.63
CA ILE A 91 7.70 4.68 -1.90
C ILE A 91 9.20 4.58 -1.64
N GLN A 92 9.76 5.49 -0.85
CA GLN A 92 11.19 5.46 -0.53
C GLN A 92 11.58 4.14 0.14
N LYS A 93 10.78 3.66 1.11
CA LYS A 93 11.04 2.39 1.80
C LYS A 93 10.97 1.19 0.85
N LEU A 94 10.03 1.18 -0.10
CA LEU A 94 9.92 0.14 -1.12
C LEU A 94 11.15 0.14 -2.03
N GLU A 95 11.59 1.32 -2.47
CA GLU A 95 12.78 1.49 -3.31
C GLU A 95 14.06 1.08 -2.58
N ASP A 96 14.21 1.45 -1.31
CA ASP A 96 15.32 1.02 -0.46
C ASP A 96 15.35 -0.50 -0.24
N ASN A 97 14.19 -1.16 -0.32
CA ASN A 97 14.08 -2.63 -0.27
C ASN A 97 14.31 -3.31 -1.64
N GLY A 98 14.59 -2.53 -2.69
CA GLY A 98 14.87 -3.03 -4.05
C GLY A 98 13.64 -3.22 -4.92
N TYR A 99 12.45 -2.81 -4.47
CA TYR A 99 11.26 -2.76 -5.33
C TYR A 99 11.29 -1.50 -6.20
N LYS A 100 10.80 -1.60 -7.43
CA LYS A 100 10.68 -0.42 -8.31
C LYS A 100 9.25 0.07 -8.34
N VAL A 101 9.01 1.30 -7.90
CA VAL A 101 7.69 1.93 -8.04
C VAL A 101 7.47 2.38 -9.48
N ARG A 102 6.27 2.12 -10.01
CA ARG A 102 5.91 2.37 -11.41
C ARG A 102 4.90 3.50 -11.56
N ARG A 103 3.88 3.56 -10.69
CA ARG A 103 2.77 4.52 -10.75
C ARG A 103 2.21 4.78 -9.35
N ILE A 104 1.64 5.97 -9.19
CA ILE A 104 0.90 6.48 -8.04
C ILE A 104 -0.41 7.11 -8.51
#